data_AF-A0A7C4CMX3-F1
#
_entry.id   AF-A0A7C4CMX3-F1
#
_cell.length_a   1.000
_cell.length_b   1.000
_cell.length_c   1.000
_cell.angle_alpha   90.00
_cell.angle_beta   90.00
_cell.angle_gamma   90.00
#
_symmetry.space_group_name_H-M   'P 1'
#
loop_
_entity.id
_entity.type
_entity.pdbx_description
1 polymer ?
#
loop_
_entity_poly.entity_id
_entity_poly.type
_entity_poly.pdbx_seq_one_letter_code
_entity_poly.pdbx_strand_id
1 'polypeptide(L)'
;MSRDQFFGVLLMAVSIIVIIVYAWILFFTQWSMLLMQVTLMVAVASVLGILAWIGYTLATTPPPKPIEEIEKELEEELKKLNEKSDEEKT
;
A
#
# COMPACT_ATOMS: atom_id res chain seq x y z
N MET A 1 -9.19 -33.16 -6.09
CA MET A 1 -8.61 -31.85 -6.47
C MET A 1 -7.87 -31.31 -5.27
N SER A 2 -6.59 -30.94 -5.40
CA SER A 2 -5.89 -30.29 -4.27
C SER A 2 -6.58 -28.96 -3.96
N ARG A 3 -6.56 -28.53 -2.69
CA ARG A 3 -7.20 -27.26 -2.27
C ARG A 3 -6.65 -26.09 -3.10
N ASP A 4 -5.37 -26.13 -3.43
CA ASP A 4 -4.70 -25.11 -4.23
C ASP A 4 -5.18 -25.10 -5.70
N GLN A 5 -5.43 -26.27 -6.30
CA GLN A 5 -6.04 -26.35 -7.64
C GLN A 5 -7.48 -25.83 -7.67
N PHE A 6 -8.24 -26.02 -6.59
CA PHE A 6 -9.60 -25.48 -6.48
C PHE A 6 -9.61 -23.97 -6.48
N PHE A 7 -8.76 -23.34 -5.66
CA PHE A 7 -8.66 -21.87 -5.65
C PHE A 7 -8.11 -21.34 -6.97
N GLY A 8 -7.16 -22.03 -7.60
CA GLY A 8 -6.63 -21.66 -8.92
C GLY A 8 -7.72 -21.66 -10.01
N VAL A 9 -8.50 -22.74 -10.09
CA VAL A 9 -9.59 -22.86 -11.08
C VAL A 9 -10.73 -21.88 -10.77
N LEU A 10 -11.06 -21.67 -9.49
CA LEU A 10 -12.07 -20.71 -9.08
C LEU A 10 -11.68 -19.29 -9.48
N LEU A 11 -10.43 -18.89 -9.21
CA LEU A 11 -9.93 -17.56 -9.57
C LEU A 11 -9.89 -17.37 -11.08
N MET A 12 -9.50 -18.40 -11.84
CA MET A 12 -9.54 -18.39 -13.31
C MET A 12 -10.97 -18.26 -13.84
N ALA A 13 -11.93 -19.01 -13.30
CA ALA A 13 -13.31 -18.94 -13.76
C ALA A 13 -13.91 -17.55 -13.47
N VAL A 14 -13.69 -17.02 -12.26
CA VAL A 14 -14.15 -15.69 -11.86
C VAL A 14 -13.54 -14.60 -12.75
N SER A 15 -12.24 -14.66 -13.03
CA SER A 15 -11.60 -13.65 -13.89
C SER A 15 -12.14 -13.68 -15.31
N ILE A 16 -12.35 -14.86 -15.89
CA ILE A 16 -12.95 -15.02 -17.23
C ILE A 16 -14.37 -14.43 -17.24
N ILE A 17 -15.19 -14.73 -16.23
CA ILE A 17 -16.56 -14.20 -16.13
C ILE A 17 -16.53 -12.67 -16.06
N VAL A 18 -15.66 -12.09 -15.24
CA VAL A 18 -15.53 -10.63 -15.11
C VAL A 18 -15.12 -9.99 -16.44
N ILE A 19 -14.19 -10.59 -17.18
CA ILE A 19 -13.77 -10.09 -18.50
C ILE A 19 -14.95 -10.09 -19.49
N ILE A 20 -15.71 -11.19 -19.55
CA ILE A 20 -16.85 -11.31 -20.46
C ILE A 20 -17.93 -10.27 -20.12
N VAL A 21 -18.27 -10.12 -18.84
CA VAL A 21 -19.25 -9.13 -18.39
C VAL A 21 -18.77 -7.71 -18.69
N TYR A 22 -17.51 -7.39 -18.41
CA TYR A 22 -16.95 -6.07 -18.67
C TYR A 22 -16.96 -5.72 -20.17
N ALA A 23 -16.55 -6.66 -21.03
CA ALA A 23 -16.61 -6.49 -22.48
C ALA A 23 -18.06 -6.34 -22.96
N TRP A 24 -18.99 -7.15 -22.44
CA TRP A 24 -20.40 -7.05 -22.80
C TRP A 24 -20.97 -5.66 -22.51
N ILE A 25 -20.73 -5.13 -21.31
CA ILE A 25 -21.27 -3.82 -20.94
C ILE A 25 -20.63 -2.72 -21.80
N LEU A 26 -19.32 -2.82 -22.10
CA LEU A 26 -18.61 -1.86 -22.94
C LEU A 26 -19.15 -1.79 -24.38
N PHE A 27 -19.46 -2.93 -25.00
CA PHE A 27 -19.82 -2.97 -26.42
C PHE A 27 -21.32 -2.92 -26.68
N PHE A 28 -22.15 -3.48 -25.78
CA PHE A 28 -23.57 -3.66 -26.04
C PHE A 28 -24.49 -2.74 -25.22
N THR A 29 -23.93 -1.87 -24.37
CA THR A 29 -24.74 -1.04 -23.48
C THR A 29 -24.37 0.44 -23.59
N GLN A 30 -25.37 1.32 -23.45
CA GLN A 30 -25.21 2.78 -23.42
C GLN A 30 -24.35 3.30 -22.25
N TRP A 31 -24.07 2.45 -21.27
CA TRP A 31 -23.26 2.76 -20.09
C TRP A 31 -21.75 2.68 -20.36
N SER A 32 -21.34 2.34 -21.58
CA SER A 32 -19.94 2.22 -21.99
C SER A 32 -19.12 3.47 -21.66
N MET A 33 -19.67 4.66 -21.95
CA MET A 33 -19.00 5.93 -21.68
C MET A 33 -18.82 6.17 -20.17
N LEU A 34 -19.85 5.90 -19.37
CA LEU A 34 -19.80 6.02 -17.92
C LEU A 34 -18.79 5.04 -17.32
N LEU A 35 -18.80 3.78 -17.77
CA LEU A 35 -17.84 2.76 -17.31
C LEU A 35 -16.40 3.14 -17.61
N MET A 36 -16.10 3.63 -18.81
CA MET A 36 -14.77 4.11 -19.17
C MET A 36 -14.34 5.30 -18.34
N GLN A 37 -15.24 6.25 -18.07
CA GLN A 37 -14.95 7.38 -17.20
C GLN A 37 -14.65 6.92 -15.77
N VAL A 38 -15.39 5.96 -15.25
CA VAL A 38 -15.16 5.40 -13.91
C VAL A 38 -13.83 4.66 -13.84
N THR A 39 -13.50 3.79 -14.80
CA THR A 39 -12.19 3.09 -14.80
C THR A 39 -11.03 4.06 -14.93
N LEU A 40 -11.16 5.07 -15.79
CA LEU A 40 -10.15 6.12 -15.92
C LEU A 40 -10.01 6.94 -14.63
N MET A 41 -11.13 7.30 -14.00
CA MET A 41 -11.15 8.01 -12.72
C MET A 41 -10.46 7.18 -11.63
N VAL A 42 -10.76 5.88 -11.51
CA VAL A 42 -10.12 5.00 -10.52
C VAL A 42 -8.62 4.88 -10.78
N ALA A 43 -8.19 4.77 -12.04
CA ALA A 43 -6.78 4.75 -12.39
C ALA A 43 -6.06 6.04 -11.97
N VAL A 44 -6.62 7.20 -12.31
CA VAL A 44 -6.06 8.52 -11.94
C VAL A 44 -6.10 8.72 -10.44
N ALA A 45 -7.20 8.40 -9.77
CA ALA A 45 -7.35 8.51 -8.32
C ALA A 45 -6.38 7.60 -7.57
N SER A 46 -6.03 6.43 -8.11
CA SER A 46 -5.02 5.55 -7.52
C SER A 46 -3.63 6.21 -7.54
N VAL A 47 -3.24 6.79 -8.68
CA VAL A 47 -1.95 7.48 -8.83
C VAL A 47 -1.90 8.74 -7.96
N LEU A 48 -2.92 9.59 -8.04
CA LEU A 48 -3.01 10.81 -7.25
C LEU A 48 -3.16 10.51 -5.76
N GLY A 49 -3.82 9.41 -5.39
CA GLY A 49 -3.95 8.97 -4.00
C GLY A 49 -2.59 8.61 -3.39
N ILE A 50 -1.73 7.92 -4.15
CA ILE A 50 -0.35 7.66 -3.73
C ILE A 50 0.43 8.97 -3.58
N LEU A 51 0.33 9.88 -4.55
CA LEU A 51 1.01 11.19 -4.48
C LEU A 51 0.51 12.04 -3.30
N ALA A 52 -0.80 12.04 -3.05
CA ALA A 52 -1.40 12.72 -1.92
C ALA A 52 -0.94 12.12 -0.59
N TRP A 53 -0.82 10.79 -0.50
CA TRP A 53 -0.26 10.14 0.68
C TRP A 53 1.19 10.54 0.92
N ILE A 54 2.03 10.56 -0.12
CA ILE A 54 3.42 11.03 -0.02
C ILE A 54 3.45 12.49 0.45
N GLY A 55 2.66 13.37 -0.18
CA GLY A 55 2.54 14.77 0.21
C GLY A 55 2.07 14.93 1.66
N TYR A 56 1.12 14.10 2.09
CA TYR A 56 0.65 14.06 3.48
C TYR A 56 1.77 13.67 4.43
N THR A 57 2.53 12.62 4.13
CA THR A 57 3.69 12.23 4.95
C THR A 57 4.73 13.34 5.01
N LEU A 58 5.09 13.99 3.89
CA LEU A 58 6.06 15.09 3.89
C LEU A 58 5.58 16.33 4.66
N ALA A 59 4.29 16.65 4.58
CA ALA A 59 3.71 17.79 5.29
C ALA A 59 3.57 17.55 6.80
N THR A 60 3.43 16.28 7.21
CA THR A 60 3.24 15.89 8.61
C THR A 60 4.52 15.37 9.27
N THR A 61 5.55 15.04 8.49
CA THR A 61 6.89 14.78 9.04
C THR A 61 7.56 16.11 9.33
N PRO A 62 7.85 16.45 10.60
CA PRO A 62 8.74 17.55 10.91
C PRO A 62 10.08 17.31 10.20
N PRO A 63 10.76 18.37 9.73
CA PRO A 63 12.03 18.25 9.05
C PRO A 63 12.94 17.34 9.88
N PRO A 64 13.62 16.37 9.23
CA PRO A 64 14.48 15.43 9.94
C PRO A 64 15.34 16.20 10.92
N LYS A 65 15.26 15.87 12.22
CA LYS A 65 16.12 16.51 13.23
C LYS A 65 17.57 16.42 12.73
N PRO A 66 18.42 17.45 12.96
CA PRO A 66 19.84 17.39 12.60
C PRO A 66 20.44 16.06 13.04
N ILE A 67 21.18 15.39 12.16
CA ILE A 67 21.71 14.03 12.38
C ILE A 67 22.47 13.96 13.73
N GLU A 68 23.13 15.03 14.14
CA GLU A 68 23.87 15.15 15.40
C GLU A 68 23.01 15.01 16.68
N GLU A 69 21.74 15.44 16.67
CA GLU A 69 20.85 15.30 17.83
C GLU A 69 20.30 13.88 17.93
N ILE A 70 19.99 13.26 16.79
CA ILE A 70 19.51 11.87 16.72
C ILE A 70 20.64 10.92 17.14
N GLU A 71 21.87 11.15 16.69
CA GLU A 71 23.03 10.32 17.02
C GLU A 71 23.36 10.39 18.52
N LYS A 72 23.26 11.58 19.13
CA LYS A 72 23.42 11.76 20.59
C LYS A 72 22.30 11.12 21.40
N GLU A 73 21.03 11.31 21.01
CA GLU A 73 19.89 10.65 21.68
C GLU A 73 20.02 9.12 21.61
N LEU A 74 20.47 8.56 20.47
CA LEU A 74 20.68 7.11 20.29
C LEU A 74 21.87 6.59 21.10
N GLU A 75 22.99 7.31 21.13
CA GLU A 75 24.17 6.95 21.93
C GLU A 75 23.84 6.93 23.43
N GLU A 76 23.05 7.91 23.89
CA GLU A 76 22.63 7.99 25.29
C GLU A 76 21.64 6.87 25.67
N GLU A 77 20.70 6.51 24.78
CA GLU A 77 19.82 5.35 24.98
C GLU A 77 20.60 4.03 24.95
N LEU A 78 21.52 3.85 24.00
CA LEU A 78 22.37 2.65 23.91
C LEU A 78 23.23 2.48 25.16
N LYS A 79 23.83 3.57 25.66
CA LYS A 79 24.64 3.55 26.87
C LYS A 79 23.83 3.17 28.10
N LYS A 80 22.63 3.74 28.26
CA LYS A 80 21.69 3.38 29.34
C LYS A 80 21.21 1.93 29.23
N LEU A 81 21.03 1.41 28.01
CA LEU A 81 20.68 0.00 27.79
C LEU A 81 21.82 -0.94 28.19
N ASN A 82 23.05 -0.57 27.85
CA ASN A 82 24.24 -1.36 28.16
C ASN A 82 24.50 -1.39 29.68
N GLU A 83 24.44 -0.24 30.34
CA GLU A 83 24.58 -0.11 31.80
C GLU A 83 23.52 -0.94 32.54
N LYS A 84 22.25 -0.92 32.08
CA LYS A 84 21.19 -1.78 32.64
C LYS A 84 21.45 -3.27 32.38
N SER A 85 21.97 -3.63 31.22
CA SER A 85 22.26 -5.03 30.88
C SER A 85 23.44 -5.60 31.66
N ASP A 86 24.40 -4.74 32.05
CA ASP A 86 25.53 -5.10 32.88
C ASP A 86 25.13 -5.20 34.36
N GLU A 87 24.26 -4.31 34.86
CA GLU A 87 23.67 -4.41 36.21
C GLU A 87 22.74 -5.63 36.40
N GLU A 88 22.01 -6.06 35.36
CA GLU A 88 21.15 -7.25 35.41
C GLU A 88 21.96 -8.57 35.37
N LYS A 89 23.25 -8.51 35.01
CA LYS A 89 24.15 -9.66 34.90
C LYS A 89 25.08 -9.88 36.10
N THR A 90 25.09 -8.96 37.06
CA THR A 90 25.88 -9.01 38.32
C THR A 90 25.01 -9.30 39.53
#